data_AF-A0A937RQH2-F1
#
_entry.id   AF-A0A937RQH2-F1
#
_cell.length_a   1.000
_cell.length_b   1.000
_cell.length_c   1.000
_cell.angle_alpha   90.00
_cell.angle_beta   90.00
_cell.angle_gamma   90.00
#
_symmetry.space_group_name_H-M   'P 1'
#
loop_
_entity.id
_entity.type
_entity.pdbx_description
1 polymer ?
#
loop_
_entity_poly.entity_id
_entity_poly.type
_entity_poly.pdbx_seq_one_letter_code
_entity_poly.pdbx_strand_id
1 'polypeptide(L)'
;MNGETTQSGAGPTGELDPSYGVDPVRWRGVAAARLEAVQPGLAAGLGLLYHALAGLLFDPLAGDRRARTARTEITWAVAELEFAGVREAPPPTPSSGARAEPVGWEDVRQVLRAAVETLYPCVETEPEPMPAARAVIHTRMALTALGDG
;
A
#
# COMPACT_ATOMS: atom_id res chain seq x y z
N MET A 1 40.74 -21.06 -27.51
CA MET A 1 40.67 -20.68 -26.09
C MET A 1 39.53 -19.69 -25.97
N ASN A 2 38.44 -20.14 -25.34
CA ASN A 2 37.24 -19.37 -25.07
C ASN A 2 37.42 -18.61 -23.74
N GLY A 3 36.77 -17.45 -23.61
CA GLY A 3 36.70 -16.64 -22.40
C GLY A 3 35.97 -15.34 -22.74
N GLU A 4 34.66 -15.42 -22.99
CA GLU A 4 33.59 -15.19 -22.01
C GLU A 4 33.24 -13.70 -21.83
N THR A 5 32.24 -13.31 -22.62
CA THR A 5 31.43 -12.11 -22.51
C THR A 5 30.71 -12.10 -21.16
N THR A 6 31.11 -11.23 -20.22
CA THR A 6 30.29 -11.00 -19.02
C THR A 6 29.24 -9.93 -19.32
N GLN A 7 28.11 -10.39 -19.84
CA GLN A 7 26.87 -9.65 -19.91
C GLN A 7 26.32 -9.56 -18.48
N SER A 8 26.53 -8.42 -17.80
CA SER A 8 25.94 -8.18 -16.47
C SER A 8 24.45 -7.91 -16.65
N GLY A 9 23.65 -8.95 -16.47
CA GLY A 9 22.19 -8.87 -16.52
C GLY A 9 21.65 -7.94 -15.45
N ALA A 10 20.97 -6.88 -15.87
CA ALA A 10 20.03 -6.16 -15.02
C ALA A 10 18.81 -7.07 -14.81
N GLY A 11 18.77 -7.76 -13.68
CA GLY A 11 17.53 -8.37 -13.19
C GLY A 11 16.63 -7.27 -12.61
N PRO A 12 15.33 -7.21 -12.94
CA PRO A 12 14.40 -6.35 -12.24
C PRO A 12 13.97 -7.08 -10.96
N THR A 13 14.77 -6.99 -9.90
CA THR A 13 14.27 -7.30 -8.56
C THR A 13 13.41 -6.12 -8.12
N GLY A 14 12.11 -6.39 -7.92
CA GLY A 14 11.17 -5.53 -7.20
C GLY A 14 11.56 -5.44 -5.73
N GLU A 15 12.75 -4.91 -5.47
CA GLU A 15 13.23 -4.58 -4.15
C GLU A 15 12.58 -3.24 -3.81
N LEU A 16 11.64 -3.25 -2.87
CA LEU A 16 11.16 -2.02 -2.25
C LEU A 16 12.40 -1.26 -1.78
N ASP A 17 12.66 -0.10 -2.38
CA ASP A 17 13.78 0.77 -2.02
C ASP A 17 13.82 0.88 -0.48
N PRO A 18 14.88 0.40 0.19
CA PRO A 18 14.93 0.32 1.65
C PRO A 18 14.80 1.70 2.31
N SER A 19 15.02 2.79 1.56
CA SER A 19 14.78 4.16 2.03
C SER A 19 13.30 4.53 2.18
N TYR A 20 12.37 3.78 1.58
CA TYR A 20 10.93 4.00 1.71
C TYR A 20 10.38 3.59 3.09
N GLY A 21 11.03 2.65 3.77
CA GLY A 21 10.62 2.14 5.08
C GLY A 21 11.17 2.90 6.29
N VAL A 22 12.00 3.94 6.08
CA VAL A 22 12.72 4.64 7.16
C VAL A 22 12.55 6.16 7.15
N ASP A 23 11.95 6.76 6.12
CA ASP A 23 11.77 8.20 6.00
C ASP A 23 10.29 8.61 6.06
N PRO A 24 9.81 9.16 7.19
CA PRO A 24 8.44 9.66 7.35
C PRO A 24 8.06 10.77 6.36
N VAL A 25 9.01 11.63 5.95
CA VAL A 25 8.77 12.71 5.00
C VAL A 25 8.47 12.14 3.64
N ARG A 26 9.32 11.21 3.18
CA ARG A 26 9.11 10.52 1.90
C ARG A 26 7.83 9.71 1.90
N TRP A 27 7.53 9.00 3.00
CA TRP A 27 6.28 8.26 3.12
C TRP A 27 5.07 9.20 2.97
N ARG A 28 5.01 10.31 3.73
CA ARG A 28 3.92 11.27 3.61
C ARG A 28 3.84 11.94 2.24
N GLY A 29 4.97 12.24 1.61
CA GLY A 29 5.00 12.78 0.26
C GLY A 29 4.35 11.83 -0.75
N VAL A 30 4.63 10.53 -0.63
CA VAL A 30 3.96 9.51 -1.47
C VAL A 30 2.50 9.33 -1.10
N ALA A 31 2.15 9.39 0.20
CA ALA A 31 0.76 9.36 0.65
C ALA A 31 -0.03 10.48 -0.02
N ALA A 32 0.44 11.72 0.09
CA ALA A 32 -0.19 12.89 -0.53
C ALA A 32 -0.35 12.72 -2.05
N ALA A 33 0.71 12.32 -2.75
CA ALA A 33 0.66 12.11 -4.20
C ALA A 33 -0.36 11.02 -4.60
N ARG A 34 -0.46 9.92 -3.83
CA ARG A 34 -1.47 8.88 -4.07
C ARG A 34 -2.89 9.38 -3.77
N LEU A 35 -3.07 10.18 -2.72
CA LEU A 35 -4.36 10.76 -2.34
C LEU A 35 -4.86 11.82 -3.34
N GLU A 36 -3.96 12.57 -3.95
CA GLU A 36 -4.28 13.53 -5.02
C GLU A 36 -4.66 12.83 -6.34
N ALA A 37 -4.06 11.67 -6.61
CA ALA A 37 -4.26 10.89 -7.82
C ALA A 37 -5.33 9.78 -7.66
N VAL A 38 -6.20 9.86 -6.64
CA VAL A 38 -7.23 8.83 -6.38
C VAL A 38 -8.17 8.71 -7.57
N GLN A 39 -8.12 7.55 -8.21
CA GLN A 39 -9.06 7.13 -9.24
C GLN A 39 -9.45 5.68 -8.96
N PRO A 40 -10.72 5.29 -9.18
CA PRO A 40 -11.13 3.89 -9.02
C PRO A 40 -10.25 2.96 -9.83
N GLY A 41 -9.85 1.85 -9.22
CA GLY A 41 -9.03 0.85 -9.90
C GLY A 41 -8.31 -0.08 -8.95
N LEU A 42 -8.27 -1.37 -9.29
CA LEU A 42 -7.64 -2.40 -8.46
C LEU A 42 -6.16 -2.14 -8.22
N ALA A 43 -5.41 -1.71 -9.24
CA ALA A 43 -3.98 -1.42 -9.12
C ALA A 43 -3.69 -0.20 -8.22
N ALA A 44 -4.55 0.83 -8.29
CA ALA A 44 -4.45 2.02 -7.43
C ALA A 44 -4.75 1.65 -5.97
N GLY A 45 -5.82 0.88 -5.75
CA GLY A 45 -6.16 0.34 -4.44
C GLY A 45 -5.04 -0.52 -3.85
N LEU A 46 -4.46 -1.43 -4.64
CA LEU A 46 -3.32 -2.25 -4.25
C LEU A 46 -2.11 -1.40 -3.81
N GLY A 47 -1.78 -0.35 -4.56
CA GLY A 47 -0.69 0.56 -4.20
C GLY A 47 -0.95 1.34 -2.90
N LEU A 48 -2.20 1.70 -2.61
CA LEU A 48 -2.58 2.30 -1.32
C LEU A 48 -2.43 1.29 -0.17
N LEU A 49 -2.77 0.02 -0.38
CA LEU A 49 -2.63 -1.03 0.64
C LEU A 49 -1.15 -1.29 0.99
N TYR A 50 -0.26 -1.41 0.00
CA TYR A 50 1.18 -1.51 0.27
C TYR A 50 1.72 -0.29 1.00
N HIS A 51 1.24 0.91 0.62
CA HIS A 51 1.66 2.13 1.28
C HIS A 51 1.20 2.19 2.75
N ALA A 52 -0.02 1.75 3.04
CA ALA A 52 -0.53 1.61 4.40
C ALA A 52 0.26 0.57 5.22
N LEU A 53 0.63 -0.58 4.63
CA LEU A 53 1.51 -1.57 5.27
C LEU A 53 2.84 -0.95 5.67
N ALA A 54 3.48 -0.20 4.77
CA ALA A 54 4.72 0.51 5.06
C ALA A 54 4.54 1.51 6.22
N GLY A 55 3.42 2.24 6.25
CA GLY A 55 3.09 3.19 7.31
C GLY A 55 3.03 2.55 8.70
N LEU A 56 2.48 1.33 8.79
CA LEU A 56 2.38 0.55 10.03
C LEU A 56 3.71 -0.02 10.54
N LEU A 57 4.81 0.14 9.78
CA LEU A 57 6.16 -0.26 10.19
C LEU A 57 6.95 0.87 10.85
N PHE A 58 6.44 2.10 10.84
CA PHE A 58 7.07 3.22 11.55
C PHE A 58 6.81 3.16 13.05
N ASP A 59 7.79 3.62 13.85
CA ASP A 59 7.59 3.83 15.28
C ASP A 59 6.68 5.05 15.55
N PRO A 60 5.81 4.99 16.58
CA PRO A 60 5.64 3.90 17.56
C PRO A 60 4.66 2.80 17.13
N LEU A 61 4.14 2.83 15.90
CA LEU A 61 3.08 1.93 15.44
C LEU A 61 3.56 0.47 15.34
N ALA A 62 4.80 0.25 14.91
CA ALA A 62 5.35 -1.07 14.61
C ALA A 62 5.18 -2.11 15.73
N GLY A 63 5.28 -1.68 16.99
CA GLY A 63 5.15 -2.51 18.19
C GLY A 63 3.73 -2.70 18.73
N ASP A 64 2.76 -1.89 18.30
CA ASP A 64 1.40 -1.91 18.85
C ASP A 64 0.60 -3.12 18.35
N ARG A 65 -0.23 -3.69 19.23
CA ARG A 65 -1.11 -4.83 18.91
C ARG A 65 -2.10 -4.50 17.79
N ARG A 66 -2.68 -3.29 17.79
CA ARG A 66 -3.62 -2.81 16.77
C ARG A 66 -2.98 -2.74 15.40
N ALA A 67 -1.75 -2.22 15.31
CA ALA A 67 -0.99 -2.18 14.07
C ALA A 67 -0.66 -3.59 13.53
N ARG A 68 -0.39 -4.57 14.41
CA ARG A 68 -0.23 -5.97 14.00
C ARG A 68 -1.51 -6.55 13.42
N THR A 69 -2.65 -6.35 14.08
CA THR A 69 -3.95 -6.80 13.55
C THR A 69 -4.27 -6.15 12.21
N ALA A 70 -4.11 -4.83 12.09
CA ALA A 70 -4.33 -4.12 10.84
C ALA A 70 -3.41 -4.61 9.71
N ARG A 71 -2.11 -4.86 9.99
CA ARG A 71 -1.20 -5.45 8.99
C ARG A 71 -1.69 -6.81 8.49
N THR A 72 -2.15 -7.69 9.38
CA THR A 72 -2.70 -9.00 8.98
C THR A 72 -3.85 -8.82 8.00
N GLU A 73 -4.82 -7.97 8.32
CA GLU A 73 -5.97 -7.71 7.44
C GLU A 73 -5.55 -7.10 6.10
N ILE A 74 -4.64 -6.13 6.10
CA ILE A 74 -4.15 -5.54 4.85
C ILE A 74 -3.41 -6.58 3.99
N THR A 75 -2.61 -7.47 4.60
CA THR A 75 -1.95 -8.57 3.87
C THR A 75 -2.96 -9.50 3.20
N TRP A 76 -4.07 -9.81 3.86
CA TRP A 76 -5.15 -10.59 3.23
C TRP A 76 -5.79 -9.83 2.06
N ALA A 77 -6.05 -8.52 2.22
CA ALA A 77 -6.58 -7.69 1.14
C ALA A 77 -5.64 -7.65 -0.08
N VAL A 78 -4.33 -7.50 0.16
CA VAL A 78 -3.30 -7.57 -0.89
C VAL A 78 -3.32 -8.92 -1.59
N ALA A 79 -3.33 -10.02 -0.83
CA ALA A 79 -3.33 -11.36 -1.39
C ALA A 79 -4.53 -11.62 -2.30
N GLU A 80 -5.73 -11.20 -1.91
CA GLU A 80 -6.94 -11.33 -2.75
C GLU A 80 -6.76 -10.65 -4.12
N LEU A 81 -6.19 -9.43 -4.14
CA LEU A 81 -5.94 -8.70 -5.39
C LEU A 81 -4.80 -9.35 -6.22
N GLU A 82 -3.71 -9.77 -5.58
CA GLU A 82 -2.59 -10.42 -6.28
C GLU A 82 -2.99 -11.77 -6.87
N PHE A 83 -3.82 -12.57 -6.18
CA PHE A 83 -4.36 -13.83 -6.71
C PHE A 83 -5.24 -13.61 -7.93
N ALA A 84 -5.93 -12.47 -8.01
CA ALA A 84 -6.68 -12.04 -9.19
C ALA A 84 -5.79 -11.49 -10.31
N GLY A 85 -4.46 -11.52 -10.15
CA GLY A 85 -3.50 -11.06 -11.15
C GLY A 85 -3.26 -9.55 -11.17
N VAL A 86 -3.81 -8.81 -10.19
CA VAL A 86 -3.57 -7.37 -10.07
C VAL A 86 -2.10 -7.14 -9.72
N ARG A 87 -1.48 -6.18 -10.39
CA ARG A 87 -0.11 -5.75 -10.14
C ARG A 87 -0.09 -4.31 -9.67
N GLU A 88 0.82 -4.00 -8.76
CA GLU A 88 1.00 -2.63 -8.30
C GLU A 88 1.46 -1.74 -9.45
N ALA A 89 0.84 -0.56 -9.57
CA ALA A 89 1.40 0.50 -10.39
C ALA A 89 2.70 1.04 -9.74
N PRO A 90 3.67 1.52 -10.52
CA PRO A 90 4.86 2.14 -9.95
C PRO A 90 4.49 3.27 -8.98
N PRO A 91 5.23 3.43 -7.87
CA PRO A 91 4.92 4.46 -6.89
C PRO A 91 5.02 5.85 -7.54
N PRO A 92 4.13 6.79 -7.19
CA PRO A 92 4.19 8.14 -7.72
C PRO A 92 5.42 8.88 -7.19
N THR A 93 5.78 9.97 -7.87
CA THR A 93 6.79 10.90 -7.33
C THR A 93 6.25 11.51 -6.03
N PRO A 94 7.03 11.54 -4.93
CA PRO A 94 6.56 12.13 -3.68
C PRO A 94 6.23 13.62 -3.83
N SER A 95 5.12 14.07 -3.27
CA SER A 95 4.79 15.49 -3.16
C SER A 95 5.80 16.21 -2.23
N SER A 96 6.23 17.41 -2.62
CA SER A 96 7.12 18.25 -1.83
C SER A 96 6.41 18.87 -0.62
N GLY A 97 7.15 19.18 0.44
CA GLY A 97 6.62 19.90 1.61
C GLY A 97 5.89 19.02 2.63
N ALA A 98 6.04 17.70 2.53
CA ALA A 98 5.56 16.78 3.56
C ALA A 98 6.25 17.04 4.90
N ARG A 99 5.48 16.91 5.98
CA ARG A 99 5.96 17.18 7.33
C ARG A 99 6.83 16.02 7.85
N ALA A 100 7.77 16.34 8.73
CA ALA A 100 8.78 15.42 9.25
C ALA A 100 8.42 14.73 10.58
N GLU A 101 7.21 14.94 11.13
CA GLU A 101 6.84 14.26 12.38
C GLU A 101 6.75 12.73 12.18
N PRO A 102 6.77 11.91 13.26
CA PRO A 102 6.54 10.49 13.13
C PRO A 102 5.19 10.18 12.45
N VAL A 103 5.14 9.12 11.63
CA VAL A 103 3.88 8.65 11.01
C VAL A 103 2.91 8.22 12.12
N GLY A 104 1.71 8.79 12.11
CA GLY A 104 0.69 8.56 13.12
C GLY A 104 -0.43 7.63 12.66
N TRP A 105 -1.29 7.24 13.60
CA TRP A 105 -2.47 6.43 13.31
C TRP A 105 -3.38 7.05 12.25
N GLU A 106 -3.62 8.36 12.34
CA GLU A 106 -4.52 9.05 11.41
C GLU A 106 -3.94 9.11 9.99
N ASP A 107 -2.62 9.23 9.84
CA ASP A 107 -1.95 9.19 8.54
C ASP A 107 -2.27 7.85 7.83
N VAL A 108 -2.14 6.72 8.53
CA VAL A 108 -2.42 5.39 7.98
C VAL A 108 -3.91 5.19 7.72
N ARG A 109 -4.78 5.69 8.61
CA ARG A 109 -6.24 5.60 8.41
C ARG A 109 -6.68 6.35 7.16
N GLN A 110 -6.13 7.53 6.89
CA GLN A 110 -6.45 8.28 5.67
C GLN A 110 -6.12 7.48 4.40
N VAL A 111 -4.94 6.85 4.36
CA VAL A 111 -4.55 5.98 3.25
C VAL A 111 -5.49 4.77 3.11
N LEU A 112 -5.89 4.14 4.22
CA LEU A 112 -6.82 3.01 4.21
C LEU A 112 -8.24 3.40 3.80
N ARG A 113 -8.75 4.57 4.22
CA ARG A 113 -10.06 5.09 3.78
C ARG A 113 -10.05 5.33 2.27
N ALA A 114 -8.98 5.96 1.76
CA ALA A 114 -8.81 6.13 0.32
C ALA A 114 -8.71 4.80 -0.43
N ALA A 115 -8.08 3.77 0.14
CA ALA A 115 -8.06 2.44 -0.44
C ALA A 115 -9.47 1.84 -0.57
N VAL A 116 -10.30 1.97 0.47
CA VAL A 116 -11.72 1.54 0.42
C VAL A 116 -12.49 2.31 -0.65
N GLU A 117 -12.37 3.63 -0.69
CA GLU A 117 -13.05 4.48 -1.69
C GLU A 117 -12.61 4.16 -3.13
N THR A 118 -11.34 3.78 -3.30
CA THR A 118 -10.77 3.38 -4.59
C THR A 118 -11.24 1.99 -5.04
N LEU A 119 -11.30 1.03 -4.11
CA LEU A 119 -11.63 -0.37 -4.40
C LEU A 119 -13.14 -0.64 -4.48
N TYR A 120 -13.95 0.11 -3.72
CA TYR A 120 -15.39 -0.15 -3.62
C TYR A 120 -16.12 -0.07 -4.98
N PRO A 121 -15.89 0.94 -5.84
CA PRO A 121 -16.51 0.97 -7.17
C PRO A 121 -16.13 -0.22 -8.04
N CYS A 122 -14.94 -0.79 -7.87
CA CYS A 122 -14.48 -1.95 -8.64
C CYS A 122 -15.33 -3.20 -8.38
N VAL A 123 -16.03 -3.29 -7.24
CA VAL A 123 -16.96 -4.40 -6.95
C VAL A 123 -18.11 -4.45 -7.95
N GLU A 124 -18.49 -3.32 -8.52
CA GLU A 124 -19.60 -3.23 -9.48
C GLU A 124 -19.13 -3.29 -10.94
N THR A 125 -17.88 -2.87 -11.21
CA THR A 125 -17.39 -2.68 -12.58
C THR A 125 -16.47 -3.79 -13.08
N GLU A 126 -15.84 -4.54 -12.19
CA GLU A 126 -14.90 -5.60 -12.58
C GLU A 126 -15.65 -6.87 -13.05
N PRO A 127 -15.16 -7.56 -14.10
CA PRO A 127 -15.75 -8.82 -14.56
C PRO A 127 -15.76 -9.91 -13.48
N GLU A 128 -14.76 -9.90 -12.60
CA GLU A 128 -14.65 -10.78 -11.43
C GLU A 128 -14.66 -9.94 -10.15
N PRO A 129 -15.84 -9.74 -9.51
CA PRO A 129 -15.97 -8.78 -8.42
C PRO A 129 -15.51 -9.32 -7.06
N MET A 130 -15.37 -10.64 -6.92
CA MET A 130 -15.09 -11.31 -5.63
C MET A 130 -13.76 -10.86 -4.99
N PRO A 131 -12.63 -10.78 -5.72
CA PRO A 131 -11.37 -10.29 -5.15
C PRO A 131 -11.47 -8.85 -4.64
N ALA A 132 -12.10 -7.96 -5.41
CA ALA A 132 -12.34 -6.58 -5.01
C ALA A 132 -13.20 -6.48 -3.74
N ALA A 133 -14.29 -7.25 -3.67
CA ALA A 133 -15.18 -7.27 -2.52
C ALA A 133 -14.47 -7.75 -1.24
N ARG A 134 -13.67 -8.81 -1.35
CA ARG A 134 -12.88 -9.34 -0.22
C ARG A 134 -11.79 -8.38 0.23
N ALA A 135 -11.08 -7.76 -0.71
CA ALA A 135 -10.10 -6.72 -0.41
C ALA A 135 -10.74 -5.55 0.35
N VAL A 136 -11.93 -5.08 -0.05
CA VAL A 136 -12.68 -4.04 0.67
C VAL A 136 -13.04 -4.48 2.09
N ILE A 137 -13.52 -5.71 2.29
CA ILE A 137 -13.88 -6.24 3.62
C ILE A 137 -12.67 -6.23 4.55
N HIS A 138 -11.55 -6.81 4.11
CA HIS A 138 -10.33 -6.85 4.90
C HIS A 138 -9.76 -5.44 5.18
N THR A 139 -9.81 -4.54 4.20
CA THR A 139 -9.38 -3.14 4.40
C THR A 139 -10.23 -2.43 5.46
N ARG A 140 -11.55 -2.68 5.48
CA ARG A 140 -12.44 -2.16 6.55
C ARG A 140 -12.13 -2.77 7.90
N MET A 141 -11.84 -4.07 7.98
CA MET A 141 -11.42 -4.71 9.23
C MET A 141 -10.09 -4.14 9.75
N ALA A 142 -9.17 -3.78 8.87
CA ALA A 142 -7.95 -3.06 9.23
C ALA A 142 -8.26 -1.70 9.87
N LEU A 143 -9.16 -0.90 9.27
CA LEU A 143 -9.63 0.37 9.85
C LEU A 143 -10.24 0.19 11.24
N THR A 144 -11.11 -0.81 11.41
CA THR A 144 -11.70 -1.14 12.72
C THR A 144 -10.62 -1.45 13.75
N ALA A 145 -9.60 -2.24 13.39
CA ALA A 145 -8.49 -2.58 14.28
C ALA A 145 -7.68 -1.35 14.74
N LEU A 146 -7.58 -0.32 13.88
CA LEU A 146 -6.91 0.95 14.22
C LEU A 146 -7.74 1.87 15.12
N GLY A 147 -8.97 1.50 15.48
CA GLY A 147 -9.80 2.22 16.44
C GLY A 147 -10.74 3.25 15.83
N ASP A 148 -11.21 3.01 14.61
CA ASP A 148 -12.37 3.72 14.02
C ASP A 148 -13.63 2.83 14.11
N GLY A 149 -14.00 2.44 15.34
CA GLY A 149 -15.30 1.86 15.65
C GLY A 149 -16.16 2.87 16.39
#